data_AF-X1SCK5-F1
#
_entry.id   AF-X1SCK5-F1
#
_cell.length_a   1.000
_cell.length_b   1.000
_cell.length_c   1.000
_cell.angle_alpha   90.00
_cell.angle_beta   90.00
_cell.angle_gamma   90.00
#
_symmetry.space_group_name_H-M   'P 1'
#
loop_
_entity.id
_entity.type
_entity.pdbx_description
1 polymer ?
#
loop_
_entity_poly.entity_id
_entity_poly.type
_entity_poly.pdbx_seq_one_letter_code
_entity_poly.pdbx_strand_id
1 'polypeptide(L)'
;KFIITYDEFKSSKKGDSTNFNIYPYEDMQNMSDIILEHTDYGKIEFNEIINLTNNTEADLDSNVDISDNRIELNSTALPNFDKNATLHFYGLSLTNPRVLRDTVVCIKIKRVCIFCSIKFCRRCYCCIISC
;
A
#
# COMPACT_ATOMS: atom_id res chain seq x y z
N LYS A 1 -8.09 -4.08 -24.04
CA LYS A 1 -6.71 -3.80 -23.55
C LYS A 1 -6.88 -3.33 -22.12
N PHE A 2 -6.49 -4.16 -21.15
CA PHE A 2 -6.46 -3.77 -19.75
C PHE A 2 -5.35 -2.72 -19.54
N ILE A 3 -5.63 -1.68 -18.77
CA ILE A 3 -4.70 -0.56 -18.55
C ILE A 3 -4.45 -0.44 -17.04
N ILE A 4 -3.18 -0.39 -16.68
CA ILE A 4 -2.74 -0.09 -15.31
C ILE A 4 -1.95 1.21 -15.37
N THR A 5 -2.40 2.20 -14.60
CA THR A 5 -1.73 3.49 -14.43
C THR A 5 -0.97 3.44 -13.11
N TYR A 6 0.36 3.58 -13.16
CA TYR A 6 1.26 3.38 -12.00
C TYR A 6 2.60 4.09 -12.23
N ASP A 7 2.58 5.25 -12.87
CA ASP A 7 3.80 5.95 -13.27
C ASP A 7 4.62 6.44 -12.06
N GLU A 8 3.96 6.71 -10.93
CA GLU A 8 4.63 7.00 -9.65
C GLU A 8 5.57 5.84 -9.25
N PHE A 9 5.08 4.61 -9.41
CA PHE A 9 5.76 3.35 -9.09
C PHE A 9 6.65 2.82 -10.23
N LYS A 10 6.89 3.61 -11.27
CA LYS A 10 7.89 3.34 -12.33
C LYS A 10 9.07 4.32 -12.32
N SER A 11 8.97 5.38 -11.52
CA SER A 11 9.95 6.47 -11.49
C SER A 11 11.28 6.07 -10.83
N SER A 12 12.20 7.03 -10.67
CA SER A 12 13.47 6.80 -9.96
C SER A 12 13.30 6.43 -8.49
N LYS A 13 12.11 6.65 -7.91
CA LYS A 13 11.78 6.38 -6.49
C LYS A 13 11.01 5.10 -6.28
N LYS A 14 10.87 4.29 -7.33
CA LYS A 14 10.04 3.07 -7.31
C LYS A 14 10.54 1.97 -6.39
N GLY A 15 11.83 1.96 -6.01
CA GLY A 15 12.43 0.85 -5.27
C GLY A 15 12.11 -0.53 -5.87
N ASP A 16 11.58 -1.41 -5.03
CA ASP A 16 11.14 -2.77 -5.32
C ASP A 16 9.73 -2.86 -5.92
N SER A 17 9.12 -1.73 -6.33
CA SER A 17 7.78 -1.74 -6.93
C SER A 17 7.66 -2.70 -8.11
N THR A 18 6.57 -3.47 -8.12
CA THR A 18 6.25 -4.44 -9.16
C THR A 18 6.06 -3.74 -10.51
N ASN A 19 6.77 -4.20 -11.53
CA ASN A 19 6.59 -3.71 -12.90
C ASN A 19 5.52 -4.53 -13.61
N PHE A 20 4.29 -4.02 -13.69
CA PHE A 20 3.19 -4.74 -14.34
C PHE A 20 3.35 -4.92 -15.86
N ASN A 21 4.21 -4.15 -16.54
CA ASN A 21 4.36 -4.21 -18.00
C ASN A 21 5.05 -5.49 -18.50
N ILE A 22 5.69 -6.26 -17.60
CA ILE A 22 6.42 -7.48 -17.97
C ILE A 22 5.56 -8.74 -17.90
N TYR A 23 4.39 -8.66 -17.28
CA TYR A 23 3.51 -9.81 -17.08
C TYR A 23 2.48 -9.91 -18.21
N PRO A 24 2.25 -11.12 -18.76
CA PRO A 24 1.13 -11.35 -19.66
C PRO A 24 -0.21 -11.28 -18.92
N TYR A 25 -1.28 -11.09 -19.68
CA TYR A 25 -2.64 -10.95 -19.14
C TYR A 25 -3.08 -12.14 -18.27
N GLU A 26 -2.66 -13.35 -18.60
CA GLU A 26 -3.02 -14.56 -17.85
C GLU A 26 -2.42 -14.55 -16.44
N ASP A 27 -1.16 -14.11 -16.30
CA ASP A 27 -0.47 -14.03 -15.01
C ASP A 27 -1.07 -12.91 -14.13
N MET A 28 -1.59 -11.84 -14.74
CA MET A 28 -2.26 -10.74 -14.02
C MET A 28 -3.54 -11.15 -13.27
N GLN A 29 -4.07 -12.35 -13.52
CA GLN A 29 -5.23 -12.89 -12.81
C GLN A 29 -4.86 -13.45 -11.44
N ASN A 30 -3.59 -13.78 -11.21
CA ASN A 30 -3.12 -14.46 -10.01
C ASN A 30 -1.73 -13.95 -9.60
N MET A 31 -1.64 -12.66 -9.32
CA MET A 31 -0.36 -12.05 -8.90
C MET A 31 -0.20 -12.16 -7.39
N SER A 32 0.90 -12.79 -6.95
CA SER A 32 1.39 -12.73 -5.58
C SER A 32 2.48 -11.67 -5.45
N ASP A 33 2.80 -11.31 -4.21
CA ASP A 33 3.98 -10.50 -3.87
C ASP A 33 4.02 -9.15 -4.59
N ILE A 34 2.84 -8.53 -4.79
CA ILE A 34 2.77 -7.18 -5.33
C ILE A 34 3.36 -6.21 -4.30
N ILE A 35 4.28 -5.39 -4.77
CA ILE A 35 4.94 -4.36 -3.99
C ILE A 35 4.67 -3.01 -4.65
N LEU A 36 4.25 -2.03 -3.83
CA LEU A 36 4.18 -0.62 -4.19
C LEU A 36 5.09 0.14 -3.22
N GLU A 37 6.16 0.73 -3.72
CA GLU A 37 7.17 1.39 -2.91
C GLU A 37 7.46 2.80 -3.40
N HIS A 38 7.60 3.71 -2.44
CA HIS A 38 8.21 5.00 -2.61
C HIS A 38 9.41 5.10 -1.66
N THR A 39 10.63 5.06 -2.20
CA THR A 39 11.88 4.89 -1.41
C THR A 39 12.09 5.93 -0.31
N ASP A 40 11.52 7.13 -0.44
CA ASP A 40 11.67 8.18 0.57
C ASP A 40 10.71 8.01 1.78
N TYR A 41 9.58 7.31 1.60
CA TYR A 41 8.45 7.37 2.53
C TYR A 41 8.01 6.01 3.04
N GLY A 42 8.03 4.97 2.20
CA GLY A 42 7.58 3.65 2.63
C GLY A 42 7.23 2.69 1.50
N LYS A 43 6.67 1.55 1.91
CA LYS A 43 6.32 0.43 1.04
C LYS A 43 5.04 -0.27 1.50
N ILE A 44 4.23 -0.73 0.54
CA ILE A 44 3.10 -1.64 0.72
C ILE A 44 3.48 -2.98 0.08
N GLU A 45 3.40 -4.06 0.86
CA GLU A 45 3.67 -5.43 0.39
C GLU A 45 2.42 -6.28 0.57
N PHE A 46 1.77 -6.65 -0.53
CA PHE A 46 0.52 -7.42 -0.50
C PHE A 46 0.82 -8.89 -0.22
N ASN A 47 0.28 -9.41 0.89
CA ASN A 47 0.52 -10.77 1.37
C ASN A 47 -0.48 -11.79 0.78
N GLU A 48 -1.42 -11.33 -0.03
CA GLU A 48 -2.46 -12.15 -0.65
C GLU A 48 -2.44 -11.97 -2.17
N ILE A 49 -2.96 -12.97 -2.86
CA ILE A 49 -3.14 -12.95 -4.31
C ILE A 49 -4.12 -11.84 -4.70
N ILE A 50 -3.73 -11.07 -5.72
CA ILE A 50 -4.55 -10.02 -6.33
C ILE A 50 -4.81 -10.37 -7.79
N ASN A 51 -6.08 -10.27 -8.18
CA ASN A 51 -6.49 -10.34 -9.58
C ASN A 51 -6.68 -8.91 -10.10
N LEU A 52 -5.80 -8.49 -11.00
CA LEU A 52 -5.84 -7.14 -11.58
C LEU A 52 -6.84 -7.04 -12.72
N THR A 53 -7.16 -8.15 -13.39
CA THR A 53 -7.99 -8.18 -14.60
C THR A 53 -9.50 -8.07 -14.36
N ASN A 54 -9.94 -8.15 -13.09
CA ASN A 54 -11.36 -8.04 -12.75
C ASN A 54 -11.98 -6.67 -13.10
N ASN A 55 -11.14 -5.65 -13.30
CA ASN A 55 -11.56 -4.31 -13.68
C ASN A 55 -11.00 -3.99 -15.08
N THR A 56 -11.68 -3.13 -15.83
CA THR A 56 -11.19 -2.68 -17.15
C THR A 56 -9.96 -1.79 -17.05
N GLU A 57 -9.80 -1.12 -15.91
CA GLU A 57 -8.71 -0.20 -15.61
C GLU A 57 -8.36 -0.27 -14.12
N ALA A 58 -7.07 -0.17 -13.81
CA ALA A 58 -6.55 -0.03 -12.46
C ALA A 58 -5.65 1.21 -12.38
N ASP A 59 -6.17 2.29 -11.82
CA ASP A 59 -5.40 3.51 -11.58
C ASP A 59 -4.81 3.51 -10.18
N LEU A 60 -3.52 3.19 -10.06
CA LEU A 60 -2.79 3.21 -8.79
C LEU A 60 -2.32 4.62 -8.41
N ASP A 61 -1.99 5.46 -9.39
CA ASP A 61 -1.46 6.81 -9.14
C ASP A 61 -2.50 7.71 -8.44
N SER A 62 -3.78 7.62 -8.81
CA SER A 62 -4.83 8.43 -8.17
C SER A 62 -5.41 7.81 -6.89
N ASN A 63 -5.15 6.53 -6.62
CA ASN A 63 -5.83 5.76 -5.57
C ASN A 63 -4.90 5.19 -4.51
N VAL A 64 -3.59 5.35 -4.66
CA VAL A 64 -2.58 4.98 -3.67
C VAL A 64 -1.71 6.21 -3.42
N ASP A 65 -1.53 6.57 -2.16
CA ASP A 65 -0.64 7.67 -1.75
C ASP A 65 0.29 7.15 -0.66
N ILE A 66 1.60 7.19 -0.93
CA ILE A 66 2.67 6.88 0.01
C ILE A 66 3.46 8.17 0.24
N SER A 67 3.20 8.81 1.37
CA SER A 67 3.80 10.09 1.75
C SER A 67 4.34 10.05 3.17
N ASP A 68 4.97 11.14 3.60
CA ASP A 68 5.60 11.22 4.92
C ASP A 68 4.60 10.87 6.04
N ASN A 69 4.95 9.86 6.85
CA ASN A 69 4.12 9.33 7.93
C ASN A 69 2.72 8.81 7.52
N ARG A 70 2.46 8.59 6.23
CA ARG A 70 1.13 8.29 5.71
C ARG A 70 1.13 7.30 4.55
N ILE A 71 0.23 6.32 4.63
CA ILE A 71 -0.10 5.42 3.51
C ILE A 71 -1.62 5.36 3.37
N GLU A 72 -2.13 5.73 2.20
CA GLU A 72 -3.54 5.66 1.84
C GLU A 72 -3.75 4.77 0.62
N LEU A 73 -4.82 3.98 0.66
CA LEU A 73 -5.33 3.21 -0.47
C LEU A 73 -6.86 3.35 -0.52
N ASN A 74 -7.39 3.74 -1.67
CA ASN A 74 -8.82 3.86 -1.89
C ASN A 74 -9.43 2.50 -2.28
N SER A 75 -9.82 1.72 -1.28
CA SER A 75 -10.43 0.40 -1.48
C SER A 75 -11.78 0.41 -2.20
N THR A 76 -12.42 1.59 -2.34
CA THR A 76 -13.67 1.73 -3.09
C THR A 76 -13.42 1.79 -4.59
N ALA A 77 -12.32 2.42 -5.01
CA ALA A 77 -11.89 2.45 -6.40
C ALA A 77 -11.10 1.18 -6.78
N LEU A 78 -10.32 0.64 -5.84
CA LEU A 78 -9.47 -0.54 -6.02
C LEU A 78 -9.85 -1.69 -5.07
N PRO A 79 -11.03 -2.32 -5.23
CA PRO A 79 -11.48 -3.40 -4.35
C PRO A 79 -10.56 -4.64 -4.42
N ASN A 80 -9.86 -4.82 -5.53
CA ASN A 80 -8.92 -5.94 -5.72
C ASN A 80 -7.71 -5.84 -4.77
N PHE A 81 -7.38 -4.62 -4.34
CA PHE A 81 -6.29 -4.32 -3.42
C PHE A 81 -6.76 -4.17 -1.96
N ASP A 82 -8.05 -4.40 -1.66
CA ASP A 82 -8.53 -4.56 -0.28
C ASP A 82 -8.18 -5.97 0.25
N LYS A 83 -6.89 -6.15 0.45
CA LYS A 83 -6.25 -7.39 0.87
C LYS A 83 -5.31 -7.13 2.03
N ASN A 84 -4.94 -8.20 2.73
CA ASN A 84 -3.93 -8.09 3.77
C ASN A 84 -2.60 -7.69 3.15
N ALA A 85 -2.06 -6.55 3.60
CA ALA A 85 -0.73 -6.10 3.21
C ALA A 85 0.10 -5.75 4.44
N THR A 86 1.41 -5.77 4.26
CA THR A 86 2.40 -5.28 5.21
C THR A 86 2.81 -3.87 4.81
N LEU A 87 2.80 -2.95 5.76
CA LEU A 87 3.18 -1.55 5.54
C LEU A 87 4.53 -1.28 6.19
N HIS A 88 5.43 -0.68 5.42
CA HIS A 88 6.70 -0.16 5.88
C HIS A 88 6.70 1.35 5.75
N PHE A 89 7.25 2.02 6.76
CA PHE A 89 7.43 3.46 6.77
C PHE A 89 8.92 3.76 6.92
N TYR A 90 9.43 4.68 6.12
CA TYR A 90 10.83 5.10 6.12
C TYR A 90 10.96 6.52 6.66
N GLY A 91 12.18 6.89 7.09
CA GLY A 91 12.49 8.26 7.49
C GLY A 91 11.74 8.79 8.73
N LEU A 92 11.08 7.92 9.51
CA LEU A 92 10.29 8.34 10.67
C LEU A 92 11.17 8.94 11.78
N SER A 93 10.99 10.22 12.10
CA SER A 93 11.65 10.89 13.23
C SER A 93 10.73 11.00 14.47
N LEU A 94 9.92 9.97 14.73
CA LEU A 94 8.92 9.98 15.80
C LEU A 94 9.48 9.38 17.09
N THR A 95 9.35 10.09 18.20
CA THR A 95 9.84 9.63 19.52
C THR A 95 8.95 8.54 20.14
N ASN A 96 7.65 8.53 19.79
CA ASN A 96 6.68 7.54 20.26
C ASN A 96 5.64 7.27 19.15
N PRO A 97 5.99 6.47 18.12
CA PRO A 97 5.11 6.24 16.98
C PRO A 97 3.87 5.46 17.40
N ARG A 98 2.69 5.95 16.99
CA ARG A 98 1.42 5.23 17.13
C ARG A 98 0.72 5.11 15.80
N VAL A 99 0.38 3.89 15.42
CA VAL A 99 -0.38 3.63 14.20
C VAL A 99 -1.87 3.92 14.45
N LEU A 100 -2.40 4.80 13.62
CA LEU A 100 -3.80 5.11 13.47
C LEU A 100 -4.31 4.48 12.17
N ARG A 101 -5.57 4.07 12.20
CA ARG A 101 -6.34 3.68 11.03
C ARG A 101 -7.58 4.58 10.97
N ASP A 102 -7.80 5.24 9.85
CA ASP A 102 -8.86 6.22 9.66
C ASP A 102 -8.88 7.27 10.78
N THR A 103 -7.69 7.76 11.18
CA THR A 103 -7.47 8.70 12.30
C THR A 103 -7.77 8.15 13.70
N VAL A 104 -8.18 6.89 13.82
CA VAL A 104 -8.46 6.21 15.09
C VAL A 104 -7.27 5.34 15.50
N VAL A 105 -6.91 5.34 16.78
CA VAL A 105 -5.83 4.47 17.29
C VAL A 105 -6.16 3.01 16.99
N CYS A 106 -5.25 2.32 16.32
CA CYS A 106 -5.43 0.91 16.01
C CYS A 106 -5.11 0.06 17.27
N ILE A 107 -6.12 -0.21 18.10
CA ILE A 107 -5.97 -0.92 19.39
C ILE A 107 -5.73 -2.43 19.20
N LYS A 108 -5.93 -2.98 18.00
CA LYS A 108 -5.78 -4.42 17.70
C LYS A 108 -4.36 -4.86 17.33
N ILE A 109 -3.36 -4.00 17.42
CA ILE A 109 -1.98 -4.36 17.07
C ILE A 109 -1.30 -4.98 18.31
N LYS A 110 -1.41 -6.30 18.47
CA LYS A 110 -0.55 -7.02 19.43
C LYS A 110 0.86 -7.08 18.85
N ARG A 111 1.78 -6.42 19.58
CA ARG A 111 3.25 -6.42 19.45
C ARG A 111 3.80 -5.51 18.35
N VAL A 112 4.48 -4.47 18.82
CA VAL A 112 5.60 -3.74 18.18
C VAL A 112 5.39 -3.41 16.70
N CYS A 113 5.10 -2.13 16.43
CA CYS A 113 5.01 -1.56 15.08
C CYS A 113 6.26 -1.88 14.25
N ILE A 114 6.20 -2.97 13.48
CA ILE A 114 7.00 -3.23 12.26
C ILE A 114 6.10 -3.89 11.19
N PHE A 115 4.98 -4.52 11.58
CA PHE A 115 4.07 -5.19 10.65
C PHE A 115 2.62 -4.87 11.02
N CYS A 116 1.97 -4.02 10.24
CA CYS A 116 0.53 -3.83 10.35
C CYS A 116 -0.16 -4.59 9.21
N SER A 117 -0.59 -5.82 9.46
CA SER A 117 -1.54 -6.52 8.56
C SER A 117 -2.92 -5.90 8.73
N ILE A 118 -3.20 -4.87 7.94
CA ILE A 118 -4.50 -4.20 7.93
C ILE A 118 -5.28 -4.72 6.73
N LYS A 119 -6.37 -5.43 6.99
CA LYS A 119 -7.43 -5.65 5.99
C LYS A 119 -8.04 -4.27 5.71
N PHE A 120 -7.76 -3.69 4.54
CA PHE A 120 -7.78 -2.26 4.26
C PHE A 120 -9.17 -1.62 4.29
N CYS A 121 -9.41 -0.77 5.31
CA CYS A 121 -10.44 0.25 5.24
C CYS A 121 -9.73 1.60 5.40
N ARG A 122 -9.84 2.35 4.30
CA ARG A 122 -9.83 3.79 4.03
C ARG A 122 -8.73 4.75 4.49
N ARG A 123 -7.79 4.47 5.40
CA ARG A 123 -6.58 5.32 5.64
C ARG A 123 -5.72 4.73 6.76
N CYS A 124 -4.39 4.81 6.66
CA CYS A 124 -3.50 4.53 7.80
C CYS A 124 -2.54 5.71 8.03
N TYR A 125 -2.42 6.17 9.28
CA TYR A 125 -1.56 7.29 9.67
C TYR A 125 -0.65 6.87 10.83
N CYS A 126 0.55 7.43 10.95
CA CYS A 126 1.32 7.37 12.19
C CYS A 126 1.25 8.72 12.91
N CYS A 127 0.96 8.76 14.22
CA CYS A 127 0.82 10.01 14.98
C CYS A 127 1.57 9.97 16.32
N ILE A 128 2.00 11.15 16.78
CA ILE A 128 2.57 11.37 18.12
C ILE A 128 1.41 11.72 19.07
N ILE A 129 1.22 10.92 20.12
CA ILE A 129 0.44 11.35 21.28
C ILE A 129 1.45 11.82 22.32
N SER A 130 1.63 13.14 22.42
CA SER A 130 2.31 13.75 23.57
C SER A 130 1.40 13.64 24.79
N CYS A 131 1.95 13.14 25.89
CA CYS A 131 1.27 12.97 27.18
C CYS A 131 0.79 14.29 27.77
#